data_AF-A0A957GKJ9-F1
#
_entry.id   AF-A0A957GKJ9-F1
#
_cell.length_a   1.000
_cell.length_b   1.000
_cell.length_c   1.000
_cell.angle_alpha   90.00
_cell.angle_beta   90.00
_cell.angle_gamma   90.00
#
_symmetry.space_group_name_H-M   'P 1'
#
loop_
_entity.id
_entity.type
_entity.pdbx_description
1 polymer ?
#
loop_
_entity_poly.entity_id
_entity_poly.type
_entity_poly.pdbx_seq_one_letter_code
_entity_poly.pdbx_strand_id
1 'polypeptide(L)'
;MKQTLNRLAPFFPTLGLLLILGGGVAYFITRRWDLLPNLLLAGGALLLLLFTVLQPDAVRQLLSGRAVRYGGSTTLAILFFAAIFAIFYYIAYQNSDWRYDTTETSEFTPLPETIELLGRLEQPVHVLAFYATQSGGRTQAEEQLNALQAYSDKLTY
;
A
#
# COMPACT_ATOMS: atom_id res chain seq x y z
N MET A 1 19.12 24.00 -39.77
CA MET A 1 18.51 23.98 -38.42
C MET A 1 17.65 22.74 -38.11
N LYS A 2 17.01 22.06 -39.07
CA LYS A 2 16.24 20.82 -38.81
C LYS A 2 17.08 19.57 -38.44
N GLN A 3 18.36 19.53 -38.83
CA GLN A 3 19.25 18.37 -38.59
C GLN A 3 19.77 18.24 -37.14
N THR A 4 19.95 19.35 -36.42
CA THR A 4 20.42 19.31 -35.02
C THR A 4 19.29 18.96 -34.05
N LEU A 5 18.05 19.35 -34.36
CA LEU A 5 16.86 19.00 -33.57
C LEU A 5 16.59 17.49 -33.56
N ASN A 6 16.79 16.79 -34.68
CA ASN A 6 16.54 15.34 -34.77
C ASN A 6 17.54 14.48 -33.97
N ARG A 7 18.71 15.01 -33.61
CA ARG A 7 19.68 14.29 -32.75
C ARG A 7 19.38 14.42 -31.26
N LEU A 8 18.71 15.50 -30.85
CA LEU A 8 18.31 15.76 -29.46
C LEU A 8 16.88 15.30 -29.14
N ALA A 9 16.02 15.21 -30.16
CA ALA A 9 14.65 14.72 -30.05
C ALA A 9 14.46 13.37 -29.32
N PRO A 10 15.33 12.34 -29.43
CA PRO A 10 15.14 11.09 -28.70
C PRO A 10 15.38 11.20 -27.18
N PHE A 11 16.01 12.28 -26.69
CA PHE A 11 16.26 12.49 -25.25
C PHE A 11 15.11 13.22 -24.54
N PHE A 12 14.30 13.98 -25.28
CA PHE A 12 13.13 14.68 -24.73
C PHE A 12 12.10 13.75 -24.06
N PRO A 13 11.70 12.61 -24.65
CA PRO A 13 10.70 11.73 -24.03
C PRO A 13 11.24 11.00 -22.80
N THR A 14 12.53 10.61 -22.78
CA THR A 14 13.14 9.95 -21.61
C THR A 14 13.34 10.92 -20.46
N LEU A 15 13.76 12.16 -20.73
CA LEU A 15 13.88 13.22 -19.73
C LEU A 15 12.50 13.61 -19.16
N GLY A 16 11.47 13.73 -20.02
CA GLY A 16 10.10 13.98 -19.60
C GLY A 16 9.54 12.85 -18.73
N LEU A 17 9.77 11.58 -19.10
CA LEU A 17 9.34 10.43 -18.31
C LEU A 17 10.04 10.37 -16.94
N LEU A 18 11.34 10.66 -16.88
CA LEU A 18 12.12 10.72 -15.64
C LEU A 18 11.61 11.83 -14.70
N LEU A 19 11.25 12.99 -15.25
CA LEU A 19 10.69 14.10 -14.47
C LEU A 19 9.31 13.76 -13.89
N ILE A 20 8.44 13.07 -14.65
CA ILE A 20 7.13 12.63 -14.15
C ILE A 20 7.29 11.55 -13.08
N LEU A 21 8.16 10.56 -13.29
CA LEU A 21 8.45 9.53 -12.30
C LEU A 21 9.04 10.15 -11.02
N GLY A 22 10.00 11.05 -11.15
CA GLY A 22 10.58 11.79 -10.02
C GLY A 22 9.56 12.63 -9.27
N GLY A 23 8.68 13.34 -9.98
CA GLY A 23 7.58 14.11 -9.38
C GLY A 23 6.55 13.23 -8.67
N GLY A 24 6.22 12.07 -9.23
CA GLY A 24 5.31 11.09 -8.63
C GLY A 24 5.86 10.44 -7.36
N VAL A 25 7.14 10.07 -7.37
CA VAL A 25 7.85 9.56 -6.18
C VAL A 25 7.94 10.64 -5.10
N ALA A 26 8.28 11.88 -5.48
CA ALA A 26 8.31 13.00 -4.55
C ALA A 26 6.95 13.25 -3.91
N TYR A 27 5.85 13.21 -4.68
CA TYR A 27 4.48 13.31 -4.17
C TYR A 27 4.14 12.17 -3.20
N PHE A 28 4.51 10.93 -3.54
CA PHE A 28 4.25 9.77 -2.69
C PHE A 28 4.96 9.86 -1.33
N ILE A 29 6.19 10.39 -1.30
CA ILE A 29 6.98 10.57 -0.08
C ILE A 29 6.48 11.76 0.74
N THR A 30 6.21 12.89 0.11
CA THR A 30 5.82 14.12 0.83
C THR A 30 4.35 14.15 1.23
N ARG A 31 3.48 13.36 0.57
CA ARG A 31 2.02 13.32 0.79
C ARG A 31 1.35 14.71 0.80
N ARG A 32 2.01 15.70 0.19
CA ARG A 32 1.59 17.10 0.13
C ARG A 32 1.57 17.55 -1.31
N TRP A 33 0.58 18.38 -1.64
CA TRP A 33 0.51 19.12 -2.90
C TRP A 33 1.46 20.33 -2.85
N ASP A 34 2.75 20.05 -2.70
CA ASP A 34 3.78 21.08 -2.68
C ASP A 34 4.18 21.52 -4.10
N LEU A 35 4.79 22.70 -4.19
CA LEU A 35 5.18 23.34 -5.45
C LEU A 35 6.17 22.49 -6.26
N LEU A 36 7.08 21.77 -5.59
CA LEU A 36 8.15 21.00 -6.23
C LEU A 36 7.62 19.76 -6.98
N PRO A 37 6.82 18.84 -6.36
CA PRO A 37 6.18 17.76 -7.10
C PRO A 37 5.31 18.27 -8.25
N ASN A 38 4.57 19.37 -8.03
CA ASN A 38 3.67 19.91 -9.05
C ASN A 38 4.42 20.49 -10.26
N LEU A 39 5.54 21.19 -10.04
CA LEU A 39 6.41 21.70 -11.12
C LEU A 39 7.08 20.58 -11.91
N LEU A 40 7.54 19.52 -11.23
CA LEU A 40 8.15 18.36 -11.89
C LEU A 40 7.14 17.59 -12.75
N LEU A 41 5.94 17.37 -12.22
CA LEU A 41 4.84 16.73 -12.94
C LEU A 41 4.36 17.59 -14.11
N ALA A 42 4.13 18.89 -13.89
CA ALA A 42 3.70 19.81 -14.94
C ALA A 42 4.76 19.96 -16.03
N GLY A 43 6.04 20.13 -15.67
CA GLY A 43 7.14 20.25 -16.62
C GLY A 43 7.36 18.96 -17.43
N GLY A 44 7.30 17.80 -16.78
CA GLY A 44 7.36 16.51 -17.47
C GLY A 44 6.18 16.28 -18.42
N ALA A 45 4.95 16.63 -18.00
CA ALA A 45 3.77 16.54 -18.85
C ALA A 45 3.84 17.48 -20.06
N LEU A 46 4.34 18.71 -19.88
CA LEU A 46 4.52 19.69 -20.95
C LEU A 46 5.55 19.22 -21.99
N LEU A 47 6.66 18.62 -21.54
CA LEU A 47 7.67 18.04 -22.42
C LEU A 47 7.13 16.84 -23.22
N LEU A 48 6.33 15.97 -22.60
CA LEU A 48 5.68 14.86 -23.29
C LEU A 48 4.64 15.36 -24.31
N LEU A 49 3.83 16.35 -23.95
CA LEU A 49 2.88 16.98 -24.88
C LEU A 49 3.61 17.60 -26.07
N LEU A 50 4.69 18.33 -25.82
CA LEU A 50 5.51 18.93 -26.87
C LEU A 50 6.08 17.86 -27.80
N PHE A 51 6.58 16.74 -27.27
CA PHE A 51 7.04 15.60 -28.06
C PHE A 51 5.91 14.99 -28.92
N THR A 52 4.70 14.83 -28.37
CA THR A 52 3.57 14.26 -29.13
C THR A 52 3.12 15.15 -30.29
N VAL A 53 3.20 16.47 -30.14
CA VAL A 53 2.82 17.43 -31.19
C VAL A 53 3.93 17.57 -32.23
N LEU A 54 5.21 17.54 -31.82
CA LEU A 54 6.34 17.70 -32.75
C LEU A 54 6.65 16.42 -33.55
N GLN A 55 6.36 15.23 -33.01
CA GLN A 55 6.69 13.95 -33.64
C GLN A 55 5.54 12.92 -33.58
N PRO A 56 4.40 13.22 -34.23
CA PRO A 56 3.24 12.33 -34.20
C PRO A 56 3.50 10.96 -34.83
N ASP A 57 4.33 10.89 -35.87
CA ASP A 57 4.67 9.63 -36.55
C ASP A 57 5.53 8.71 -35.68
N ALA A 58 6.48 9.26 -34.93
CA ALA A 58 7.30 8.51 -33.98
C ALA A 58 6.45 7.94 -32.83
N VAL A 59 5.50 8.72 -32.32
CA VAL A 59 4.55 8.27 -31.29
C VAL A 59 3.65 7.16 -31.81
N ARG A 60 3.11 7.29 -33.03
CA ARG A 60 2.31 6.23 -33.67
C ARG A 60 3.13 4.95 -33.85
N GLN A 61 4.40 5.05 -34.23
CA GLN A 61 5.27 3.89 -34.41
C GLN A 61 5.62 3.22 -33.07
N LEU A 62 5.85 4.00 -32.00
CA LEU A 62 6.04 3.50 -30.63
C LEU A 62 4.79 2.78 -30.11
N LEU A 63 3.60 3.36 -30.29
CA LEU A 63 2.33 2.79 -29.83
C LEU A 63 1.83 1.60 -30.67
N SER A 64 2.18 1.55 -31.96
CA SER A 64 1.86 0.41 -32.84
C SER A 64 2.92 -0.70 -32.82
N GLY A 65 4.01 -0.51 -32.06
CA GLY A 65 5.06 -1.49 -31.90
C GLY A 65 4.56 -2.78 -31.25
N ARG A 66 5.15 -3.91 -31.65
CA ARG A 66 4.89 -5.24 -31.06
C ARG A 66 4.94 -5.22 -29.53
N ALA A 67 5.87 -4.47 -28.96
CA ALA A 67 6.04 -4.33 -27.51
C ALA A 67 4.80 -3.75 -26.80
N VAL A 68 4.06 -2.82 -27.42
CA VAL A 68 2.82 -2.27 -26.83
C VAL A 68 1.65 -3.23 -26.99
N ARG A 69 1.57 -3.92 -28.14
CA ARG A 69 0.55 -4.96 -28.38
C ARG A 69 0.67 -6.14 -27.41
N TYR A 70 1.89 -6.57 -27.08
CA TYR A 70 2.15 -7.61 -26.07
C TYR A 70 2.22 -7.04 -24.64
N GLY A 71 2.56 -5.76 -24.49
CA GLY A 71 2.63 -5.07 -23.20
C GLY A 71 1.27 -4.80 -22.59
N GLY A 72 0.23 -4.54 -23.40
CA GLY A 72 -1.11 -4.25 -22.92
C GLY A 72 -1.71 -5.34 -22.01
N SER A 73 -1.51 -6.62 -22.35
CA SER A 73 -1.94 -7.72 -21.48
C SER A 73 -1.16 -7.78 -20.17
N THR A 74 0.14 -7.51 -20.22
CA THR A 74 1.01 -7.49 -19.04
C THR A 74 0.67 -6.31 -18.13
N THR A 75 0.44 -5.12 -18.69
CA THR A 75 -0.02 -3.95 -17.92
C THR A 75 -1.38 -4.22 -17.27
N LEU A 76 -2.32 -4.84 -17.98
CA LEU A 76 -3.60 -5.21 -17.40
C LEU A 76 -3.43 -6.21 -16.26
N ALA A 77 -2.57 -7.22 -16.41
CA ALA A 77 -2.26 -8.18 -15.35
C ALA A 77 -1.60 -7.49 -14.14
N ILE A 78 -0.63 -6.59 -14.36
CA ILE A 78 0.01 -5.81 -13.29
C ILE A 78 -1.04 -4.97 -12.54
N LEU A 79 -1.91 -4.25 -13.26
CA LEU A 79 -2.98 -3.45 -12.65
C LEU A 79 -3.97 -4.33 -11.88
N PHE A 80 -4.32 -5.50 -12.42
CA PHE A 80 -5.20 -6.46 -11.76
C PHE A 80 -4.59 -6.98 -10.46
N PHE A 81 -3.33 -7.44 -10.47
CA PHE A 81 -2.63 -7.86 -9.26
C PHE A 81 -2.46 -6.69 -8.28
N ALA A 82 -2.12 -5.50 -8.75
CA ALA A 82 -2.00 -4.31 -7.90
C ALA A 82 -3.33 -3.96 -7.23
N ALA A 83 -4.46 -4.06 -7.94
CA ALA A 83 -5.78 -3.86 -7.37
C ALA A 83 -6.10 -4.93 -6.30
N ILE A 84 -5.78 -6.19 -6.54
CA ILE A 84 -5.91 -7.27 -5.55
C ILE A 84 -5.08 -6.96 -4.30
N PHE A 85 -3.81 -6.57 -4.47
CA PHE A 85 -2.95 -6.18 -3.35
C PHE A 85 -3.49 -4.97 -2.59
N ALA A 86 -4.03 -3.97 -3.28
CA ALA A 86 -4.65 -2.81 -2.65
C ALA A 86 -5.88 -3.21 -1.80
N ILE A 87 -6.70 -4.14 -2.29
CA ILE A 87 -7.85 -4.69 -1.53
C ILE A 87 -7.35 -5.44 -0.29
N PHE A 88 -6.39 -6.34 -0.43
CA PHE A 88 -5.83 -7.06 0.72
C PHE A 88 -5.19 -6.11 1.73
N TYR A 89 -4.43 -5.13 1.26
CA TYR A 89 -3.85 -4.10 2.11
C TYR A 89 -4.93 -3.31 2.85
N TYR A 90 -6.01 -2.92 2.16
CA TYR A 90 -7.12 -2.21 2.79
C TYR A 90 -7.82 -3.05 3.86
N ILE A 91 -8.10 -4.33 3.57
CA ILE A 91 -8.69 -5.27 4.53
C ILE A 91 -7.75 -5.47 5.73
N ALA A 92 -6.46 -5.71 5.51
CA ALA A 92 -5.49 -5.90 6.57
C ALA A 92 -5.27 -4.64 7.40
N TYR A 93 -5.32 -3.45 6.78
CA TYR A 93 -5.19 -2.18 7.48
C TYR A 93 -6.42 -1.87 8.36
N GLN A 94 -7.61 -2.23 7.89
CA GLN A 94 -8.86 -2.01 8.64
C GLN A 94 -9.05 -3.04 9.77
N ASN A 95 -8.47 -4.24 9.64
CA ASN A 95 -8.57 -5.32 10.62
C ASN A 95 -7.20 -5.57 11.25
N SER A 96 -6.87 -4.83 12.32
CA SER A 96 -5.59 -4.94 13.05
C SER A 96 -5.36 -6.32 13.65
N ASP A 97 -6.41 -7.04 14.00
CA ASP A 97 -6.35 -8.29 14.78
C ASP A 97 -6.81 -9.52 14.00
N TRP A 98 -6.34 -9.68 12.76
CA TRP A 98 -6.52 -10.94 12.02
C TRP A 98 -5.68 -12.05 12.66
N ARG A 99 -6.24 -12.74 13.64
CA ARG A 99 -5.65 -13.92 14.29
C ARG A 99 -6.51 -15.13 14.01
N TYR A 100 -5.91 -16.18 13.45
CA TYR A 100 -6.58 -17.44 13.19
C TYR A 100 -5.86 -18.53 13.98
N ASP A 101 -6.58 -19.16 14.91
CA ASP A 101 -6.05 -20.26 15.70
C ASP A 101 -6.03 -21.54 14.84
N THR A 102 -4.82 -22.07 14.63
CA THR A 102 -4.59 -23.27 13.83
C THR A 102 -4.46 -24.53 14.70
N THR A 103 -4.62 -24.40 16.02
CA THR A 103 -4.61 -25.55 16.94
C THR A 103 -5.88 -26.38 16.76
N GLU A 104 -5.76 -27.70 16.88
CA GLU A 104 -6.91 -28.62 16.78
C GLU A 104 -7.97 -28.31 17.85
N THR A 105 -7.52 -27.87 19.03
CA THR A 105 -8.37 -27.61 20.20
C THR A 105 -8.75 -26.13 20.38
N SER A 106 -8.32 -25.24 19.49
CA SER A 106 -8.56 -23.79 19.61
C SER A 106 -8.06 -23.20 20.95
N GLU A 107 -6.86 -23.61 21.39
CA GLU A 107 -6.31 -23.27 22.72
C GLU A 107 -6.11 -21.76 22.93
N PHE A 108 -5.95 -20.99 21.85
CA PHE A 108 -5.74 -19.54 21.88
C PHE A 108 -7.01 -18.76 21.49
N THR A 109 -8.14 -19.43 21.30
CA THR A 109 -9.42 -18.81 21.00
C THR A 109 -10.30 -18.81 22.26
N PRO A 110 -10.70 -17.64 22.78
CA PRO A 110 -11.63 -17.57 23.90
C PRO A 110 -12.97 -18.25 23.59
N LEU A 111 -13.66 -18.74 24.60
CA LEU A 111 -15.01 -19.30 24.43
C LEU A 111 -15.97 -18.28 23.80
N PRO A 112 -16.94 -18.71 22.98
CA PRO A 112 -17.91 -17.82 22.33
C PRO A 112 -18.64 -16.90 23.31
N GLU A 113 -18.98 -17.41 24.50
CA GLU A 113 -19.64 -16.65 25.55
C GLU A 113 -18.74 -15.53 26.08
N THR A 114 -17.43 -15.77 26.19
CA THR A 114 -16.45 -14.77 26.61
C THR A 114 -16.30 -13.67 25.54
N ILE A 115 -16.27 -14.04 24.26
CA ILE A 115 -16.22 -13.07 23.15
C ILE A 115 -17.47 -12.17 23.18
N GLU A 116 -18.66 -12.76 23.38
CA GLU A 116 -19.91 -12.01 23.47
C GLU A 116 -19.94 -11.07 24.68
N LEU A 117 -19.42 -11.50 25.83
CA LEU A 117 -19.27 -10.66 27.02
C LEU A 117 -18.30 -9.51 26.79
N LEU A 118 -17.15 -9.76 26.17
CA LEU A 118 -16.15 -8.74 25.84
C LEU A 118 -16.67 -7.70 24.84
N GLY A 119 -17.51 -8.11 23.89
CA GLY A 119 -18.18 -7.20 22.95
C GLY A 119 -19.27 -6.34 23.59
N ARG A 120 -19.82 -6.77 24.73
CA ARG A 120 -20.86 -6.04 25.49
C ARG A 120 -20.31 -5.10 26.56
N LEU A 121 -18.99 -5.02 26.73
CA LEU A 121 -18.38 -4.09 27.69
C LEU A 121 -18.83 -2.66 27.39
N GLU A 122 -19.52 -2.01 28.32
CA GLU A 122 -19.98 -0.62 28.15
C GLU A 122 -18.82 0.36 28.33
N GLN A 123 -17.95 0.08 29.30
CA GLN A 123 -16.82 0.91 29.72
C GLN A 123 -15.48 0.20 29.49
N PRO A 124 -14.38 0.96 29.32
CA PRO A 124 -13.04 0.39 29.25
C PRO A 124 -12.65 -0.28 30.57
N VAL A 125 -12.05 -1.46 30.50
CA VAL A 125 -11.59 -2.27 31.63
C VAL A 125 -10.08 -2.48 31.53
N HIS A 126 -9.37 -2.21 32.62
CA HIS A 126 -7.93 -2.44 32.73
C HIS A 126 -7.65 -3.52 33.79
N VAL A 127 -6.99 -4.60 33.38
CA VAL A 127 -6.70 -5.77 34.23
C VAL A 127 -5.34 -5.60 34.89
N LEU A 128 -5.30 -5.54 36.21
CA LEU A 128 -4.05 -5.52 36.98
C LEU A 128 -3.74 -6.93 37.48
N ALA A 129 -2.67 -7.53 36.96
CA ALA A 129 -2.22 -8.86 37.38
C ALA A 129 -0.98 -8.79 38.28
N PHE A 130 -1.01 -9.53 39.40
CA PHE A 130 0.09 -9.61 40.35
C PHE A 130 0.73 -11.00 40.29
N TYR A 131 2.03 -11.04 39.95
CA TYR A 131 2.78 -12.28 39.82
C TYR A 131 3.86 -12.39 40.89
N ALA A 132 4.07 -13.59 41.43
CA ALA A 132 5.22 -13.87 42.28
C ALA A 132 6.49 -13.97 41.41
N THR A 133 7.60 -13.40 41.86
CA THR A 133 8.88 -13.29 41.11
C THR A 133 9.41 -14.63 40.57
N GLN A 134 9.05 -15.74 41.21
CA GLN A 134 9.53 -17.09 40.89
C GLN A 134 8.48 -17.96 40.15
N SER A 135 7.31 -17.40 39.82
CA SER A 135 6.23 -18.17 39.20
C SER A 135 6.29 -18.10 37.66
N GLY A 136 6.33 -19.27 37.01
CA GLY A 136 6.29 -19.37 35.54
C GLY A 136 4.93 -19.03 34.91
N GLY A 137 3.91 -18.73 35.73
CA GLY A 137 2.54 -18.46 35.27
C GLY A 137 2.34 -17.09 34.61
N ARG A 138 3.34 -16.19 34.69
CA ARG A 138 3.25 -14.85 34.09
C ARG A 138 3.04 -14.92 32.58
N THR A 139 3.84 -15.70 31.87
CA THR A 139 3.78 -15.80 30.40
C THR A 139 2.43 -16.33 29.93
N GLN A 140 1.92 -17.39 30.56
CA GLN A 140 0.60 -17.96 30.24
C GLN A 140 -0.53 -16.95 30.48
N ALA A 141 -0.46 -16.20 31.59
CA ALA A 141 -1.46 -15.18 31.87
C ALA A 141 -1.40 -14.03 30.85
N GLU A 142 -0.20 -13.57 30.47
CA GLU A 142 -0.02 -12.55 29.43
C GLU A 142 -0.55 -13.03 28.08
N GLU A 143 -0.32 -14.29 27.71
CA GLU A 143 -0.85 -14.89 26.46
C GLU A 143 -2.38 -14.93 26.45
N GLN A 144 -3.00 -15.35 27.55
CA GLN A 144 -4.46 -15.38 27.68
C GLN A 144 -5.06 -13.96 27.62
N LEU A 145 -4.46 -13.00 28.31
CA LEU A 145 -4.93 -11.61 28.30
C LEU A 145 -4.78 -10.98 26.91
N ASN A 146 -3.69 -11.27 26.19
CA ASN A 146 -3.48 -10.85 24.81
C ASN A 146 -4.55 -11.45 23.88
N ALA A 147 -4.89 -12.73 24.07
CA ALA A 147 -5.95 -13.37 23.30
C ALA A 147 -7.32 -12.71 23.55
N LEU A 148 -7.64 -12.32 24.78
CA LEU A 148 -8.88 -11.61 25.12
C LEU A 148 -8.91 -10.18 24.56
N GLN A 149 -7.79 -9.45 24.62
CA GLN A 149 -7.67 -8.08 24.11
C GLN A 149 -7.96 -7.99 22.61
N ALA A 150 -7.60 -9.01 21.83
CA ALA A 150 -7.85 -9.06 20.39
C ALA A 150 -9.35 -9.01 20.00
N TYR A 151 -10.27 -9.28 20.94
CA TYR A 151 -11.73 -9.29 20.69
C TYR A 151 -12.45 -8.07 21.26
N SER A 152 -11.75 -7.14 21.94
CA SER A 152 -12.38 -5.93 22.47
C SER A 152 -11.39 -4.78 22.63
N ASP A 153 -11.66 -3.68 21.92
CA ASP A 153 -10.92 -2.41 22.03
C ASP A 153 -11.03 -1.78 23.44
N LYS A 154 -11.95 -2.28 24.28
CA LYS A 154 -12.21 -1.79 25.63
C LYS A 154 -11.46 -2.56 26.71
N LEU A 155 -10.79 -3.67 26.39
CA LEU A 155 -10.00 -4.44 27.35
C LEU A 155 -8.52 -4.08 27.23
N THR A 156 -7.86 -3.83 28.36
CA THR A 156 -6.41 -3.61 28.45
C THR A 156 -5.86 -4.33 29.69
N TYR A 157 -4.56 -4.60 29.73
CA TYR A 157 -3.90 -5.26 30.86
C TYR A 157 -2.46 -4.76 31.05
#